data_AF-A0A9X4IDP7-F1
#
_entry.id   AF-A0A9X4IDP7-F1
#
_cell.length_a   1.000
_cell.length_b   1.000
_cell.length_c   1.000
_cell.angle_alpha   90.00
_cell.angle_beta   90.00
_cell.angle_gamma   90.00
#
_symmetry.space_group_name_H-M   'P 1'
#
loop_
_entity.id
_entity.type
_entity.pdbx_description
1 polymer ?
#
loop_
_entity_poly.entity_id
_entity_poly.type
_entity_poly.pdbx_seq_one_letter_code
_entity_poly.pdbx_strand_id
1 'polypeptide(L)'
;MRGPGRPRSDQARDAILEAAFLLLEENGLEKFTIEGVAARSGTAKTTIYRWWPGKGALAMEALLAYAELTVPFPHTASAVADLRAVLDGIARNFAGATGRVVASIVLAGQNDPATLKVYHEKVVEPRRQRLRDILERGKKNGEFRTDLDVETLVEALYGALYARLLIRFATLDEPGWMDRHITQLLEGALPRPLCGQASL
;
A
#
# COMPACT_ATOMS: atom_id res chain seq x y z
N MET A 1 33.50 7.98 -19.24
CA MET A 1 32.84 9.25 -18.89
C MET A 1 31.90 8.98 -17.71
N ARG A 2 32.12 9.62 -16.56
CA ARG A 2 31.19 9.53 -15.41
C ARG A 2 29.95 10.37 -15.76
N GLY A 3 28.77 9.76 -15.79
CA GLY A 3 27.51 10.45 -16.05
C GLY A 3 27.25 11.56 -15.01
N PRO A 4 26.41 12.56 -15.33
CA PRO A 4 26.12 13.65 -14.41
C PRO A 4 25.58 13.08 -13.11
N GLY A 5 26.25 13.40 -12.00
CA GLY A 5 25.85 12.96 -10.67
C GLY A 5 24.43 13.42 -10.37
N ARG A 6 23.67 12.59 -9.65
CA ARG A 6 22.29 12.87 -9.26
C ARG A 6 22.17 14.28 -8.67
N PRO A 7 21.18 15.11 -9.06
CA PRO A 7 21.05 16.48 -8.60
C PRO A 7 21.10 16.58 -7.07
N ARG A 8 21.73 17.63 -6.57
CA ARG A 8 21.91 17.89 -5.12
C ARG A 8 20.57 17.93 -4.35
N SER A 9 19.48 18.26 -5.05
CA SER A 9 18.10 18.25 -4.53
C SER A 9 17.59 16.84 -4.22
N ASP A 10 17.95 15.85 -5.05
CA ASP A 10 17.51 14.47 -4.87
C ASP A 10 18.28 13.76 -3.75
N GLN A 11 19.58 14.04 -3.62
CA GLN A 11 20.37 13.53 -2.49
C GLN A 11 19.83 14.03 -1.15
N ALA A 12 19.46 15.31 -1.07
CA ALA A 12 18.87 15.88 0.14
C ALA A 12 17.52 15.23 0.47
N ARG A 13 16.68 14.98 -0.54
CA ARG A 13 15.39 14.32 -0.35
C ARG A 13 15.57 12.88 0.16
N ASP A 14 16.45 12.10 -0.46
CA ASP A 14 16.70 10.71 -0.05
C ASP A 14 17.22 10.65 1.39
N ALA A 15 18.16 11.54 1.77
CA ALA A 15 18.66 11.62 3.15
C ALA A 15 17.55 12.00 4.16
N ILE A 16 16.60 12.85 3.77
CA ILE A 16 15.43 13.19 4.60
C ILE A 16 14.52 11.98 4.77
N LEU A 17 14.23 11.24 3.69
CA LEU A 17 13.37 10.05 3.72
C LEU A 17 14.00 8.92 4.54
N GLU A 18 15.30 8.69 4.40
CA GLU A 18 16.04 7.71 5.19
C GLU A 18 16.03 8.08 6.69
N ALA A 19 16.37 9.32 7.02
CA ALA A 19 16.33 9.80 8.41
C ALA A 19 14.92 9.68 9.01
N ALA A 20 13.89 10.01 8.22
CA ALA A 20 12.50 9.89 8.65
C ALA A 20 12.09 8.43 8.88
N PHE A 21 12.47 7.52 7.97
CA PHE A 21 12.19 6.09 8.11
C PHE A 21 12.82 5.52 9.38
N LEU A 22 14.12 5.78 9.61
CA LEU A 22 14.82 5.29 10.79
C LEU A 22 14.21 5.82 12.10
N LEU A 23 13.80 7.09 12.14
CA LEU A 23 13.12 7.64 13.31
C LEU A 23 11.75 7.02 13.56
N LEU A 24 11.02 6.65 12.50
CA LEU A 24 9.75 5.95 12.61
C LEU A 24 9.92 4.51 13.10
N GLU A 25 10.96 3.81 12.64
CA GLU A 25 11.29 2.48 13.15
C GLU A 25 11.69 2.52 14.62
N GLU A 26 12.55 3.46 15.01
CA GLU A 26 13.06 3.57 16.38
C GLU A 26 11.99 4.02 17.39
N ASN A 27 11.16 5.01 17.01
CA ASN A 27 10.37 5.76 17.98
C ASN A 27 8.87 5.82 17.68
N GLY A 28 8.45 5.35 16.49
CA GLY A 28 7.07 5.45 16.02
C GLY A 28 6.63 6.89 15.69
N LEU A 29 5.39 7.02 15.20
CA LEU A 29 4.86 8.31 14.73
C LEU A 29 4.62 9.33 15.85
N GLU A 30 4.34 8.86 17.06
CA GLU A 30 4.06 9.72 18.21
C GLU A 30 5.26 10.63 18.53
N LYS A 31 6.46 10.04 18.58
CA LYS A 31 7.73 10.73 18.84
C LYS A 31 8.39 11.28 17.57
N PHE A 32 7.76 11.09 16.41
CA PHE A 32 8.25 11.60 15.13
C PHE A 32 8.10 13.11 15.04
N THR A 33 9.19 13.82 14.78
CA THR A 33 9.24 15.30 14.67
C THR A 33 10.05 15.75 13.46
N ILE A 34 9.65 16.89 12.86
CA ILE A 34 10.40 17.50 11.75
C ILE A 34 11.78 17.95 12.22
N GLU A 35 11.89 18.45 13.46
CA GLU A 35 13.14 18.80 14.11
C GLU A 35 14.09 17.61 14.21
N GLY A 36 13.60 16.44 14.64
CA GLY A 36 14.39 15.21 14.72
C GLY A 36 14.89 14.77 13.34
N VAL A 37 14.03 14.85 12.31
CA VAL A 37 14.43 14.51 10.93
C VAL A 37 15.48 15.49 10.40
N ALA A 38 15.29 16.80 10.61
CA ALA A 38 16.25 17.82 10.21
C ALA A 38 17.62 17.58 10.84
N ALA A 39 17.65 17.32 12.15
CA ALA A 39 18.88 17.02 12.88
C ALA A 39 19.58 15.77 12.35
N ARG A 40 18.84 14.69 12.08
CA ARG A 40 19.41 13.41 11.61
C ARG A 40 19.84 13.43 10.14
N SER A 41 19.07 14.09 9.27
CA SER A 41 19.38 14.22 7.83
C SER A 41 20.44 15.29 7.54
N GLY A 42 20.75 16.16 8.50
CA GLY A 42 21.63 17.31 8.28
C GLY A 42 21.01 18.39 7.38
N THR A 43 19.69 18.41 7.22
CA THR A 43 18.98 19.35 6.34
C THR A 43 18.19 20.40 7.13
N ALA A 44 17.98 21.57 6.54
CA ALA A 44 17.17 22.62 7.17
C ALA A 44 15.66 22.30 7.11
N LYS A 45 14.90 22.70 8.14
CA LYS A 45 13.43 22.53 8.18
C LYS A 45 12.73 23.14 6.97
N THR A 46 13.22 24.27 6.46
CA THR A 46 12.68 24.92 5.24
C THR A 46 12.80 24.03 4.01
N THR A 47 13.86 23.22 3.91
CA THR A 47 14.01 22.22 2.85
C THR A 47 13.00 21.09 3.00
N ILE A 48 12.68 20.66 4.21
CA ILE A 48 11.66 19.63 4.46
C ILE A 48 10.26 20.17 4.10
N TYR A 49 9.89 21.34 4.62
CA TYR A 49 8.57 21.94 4.36
C TYR A 49 8.31 22.26 2.88
N ARG A 50 9.35 22.44 2.07
CA ARG A 50 9.22 22.62 0.62
C ARG A 50 8.60 21.39 -0.08
N TRP A 51 8.82 20.19 0.44
CA TRP A 51 8.37 18.94 -0.16
C TRP A 51 7.22 18.32 0.62
N TRP A 52 7.25 18.44 1.96
CA TRP A 52 6.26 17.85 2.84
C TRP A 52 5.61 18.93 3.70
N PRO A 53 4.31 19.22 3.51
CA PRO A 53 3.61 20.28 4.24
C PRO A 53 3.50 19.99 5.75
N GLY A 54 3.80 18.77 6.21
CA GLY A 54 3.84 18.43 7.63
C GLY A 54 4.43 17.05 7.90
N LYS A 55 4.56 16.72 9.19
CA LYS A 55 5.20 15.48 9.65
C LYS A 55 4.49 14.21 9.16
N GLY A 56 3.17 14.24 8.98
CA GLY A 56 2.41 13.11 8.46
C GLY A 56 2.76 12.79 7.01
N ALA A 57 2.84 13.81 6.15
CA ALA A 57 3.21 13.66 4.75
C ALA A 57 4.64 13.09 4.59
N LEU A 58 5.59 13.59 5.39
CA LEU A 58 6.95 13.09 5.42
C LEU A 58 7.02 11.64 5.93
N ALA A 59 6.35 11.35 7.05
CA ALA A 59 6.40 10.02 7.65
C ALA A 59 5.85 8.94 6.72
N MET A 60 4.78 9.28 5.98
CA MET A 60 4.22 8.42 4.96
C MET A 60 5.23 8.16 3.84
N GLU A 61 5.72 9.21 3.20
CA GLU A 61 6.63 9.04 2.06
C GLU A 61 7.89 8.26 2.45
N ALA A 62 8.41 8.48 3.66
CA ALA A 62 9.52 7.72 4.22
C ALA A 62 9.20 6.23 4.33
N LEU A 63 8.11 5.85 5.00
CA LEU A 63 7.73 4.44 5.09
C LEU A 63 7.43 3.80 3.74
N LEU A 64 6.87 4.57 2.81
CA LEU A 64 6.52 4.04 1.49
C LEU A 64 7.72 3.81 0.60
N ALA A 65 8.70 4.72 0.62
CA ALA A 65 9.95 4.54 -0.12
C ALA A 65 10.62 3.20 0.26
N TYR A 66 10.51 2.79 1.53
CA TYR A 66 11.02 1.52 2.01
C TYR A 66 10.01 0.35 1.85
N ALA A 67 8.71 0.60 1.91
CA ALA A 67 7.68 -0.40 1.60
C ALA A 67 7.71 -0.85 0.13
N GLU A 68 8.01 0.05 -0.81
CA GLU A 68 8.18 -0.30 -2.22
C GLU A 68 9.33 -1.28 -2.45
N LEU A 69 10.33 -1.30 -1.57
CA LEU A 69 11.43 -2.28 -1.61
C LEU A 69 11.03 -3.66 -1.09
N THR A 70 9.92 -3.78 -0.36
CA THR A 70 9.58 -4.99 0.42
C THR A 70 8.31 -5.71 -0.04
N VAL A 71 7.40 -5.05 -0.77
CA VAL A 71 6.25 -5.72 -1.38
C VAL A 71 6.64 -6.31 -2.73
N PRO A 72 6.54 -7.64 -2.92
CA PRO A 72 6.86 -8.25 -4.21
C PRO A 72 5.78 -7.88 -5.23
N PHE A 73 6.21 -7.49 -6.44
CA PHE A 73 5.34 -7.34 -7.60
C PHE A 73 5.75 -8.37 -8.65
N PRO A 74 5.44 -9.65 -8.41
CA PRO A 74 5.77 -10.69 -9.35
C PRO A 74 4.98 -10.50 -10.65
N HIS A 75 5.59 -10.94 -11.74
CA HIS A 75 4.97 -10.97 -13.06
C HIS A 75 5.15 -12.38 -13.63
N THR A 76 4.49 -13.34 -12.98
CA THR A 76 4.54 -14.76 -13.34
C THR A 76 3.50 -15.10 -14.42
N ALA A 77 3.39 -16.37 -14.80
CA ALA A 77 2.38 -16.82 -15.74
C ALA A 77 0.95 -16.86 -15.15
N SER A 78 0.77 -16.66 -13.84
CA SER A 78 -0.56 -16.64 -13.20
C SER A 78 -0.82 -15.30 -12.52
N ALA A 79 -1.80 -14.57 -13.04
CA ALA A 79 -2.34 -13.38 -12.41
C ALA A 79 -2.96 -13.66 -11.04
N VAL A 80 -3.60 -14.81 -10.85
CA VAL A 80 -4.14 -15.20 -9.53
C VAL A 80 -3.01 -15.38 -8.50
N ALA A 81 -1.92 -16.05 -8.87
CA ALA A 81 -0.77 -16.22 -7.98
C ALA A 81 -0.11 -14.86 -7.64
N ASP A 82 0.05 -14.00 -8.64
CA ASP A 82 0.64 -12.67 -8.44
C ASP A 82 -0.24 -11.79 -7.54
N LEU A 83 -1.57 -11.84 -7.70
CA LEU A 83 -2.51 -11.12 -6.85
C LEU A 83 -2.39 -11.56 -5.38
N ARG A 84 -2.32 -12.87 -5.13
CA ARG A 84 -2.12 -13.42 -3.77
C ARG A 84 -0.81 -12.94 -3.16
N ALA A 85 0.29 -13.03 -3.91
CA ALA A 85 1.61 -12.64 -3.44
C ALA A 85 1.71 -11.15 -3.07
N VAL A 86 1.13 -10.26 -3.90
CA VAL A 86 1.10 -8.81 -3.64
C VAL A 86 0.30 -8.51 -2.37
N LEU A 87 -0.91 -9.06 -2.27
CA LEU A 87 -1.80 -8.81 -1.13
C LEU A 87 -1.25 -9.36 0.18
N ASP A 88 -0.61 -10.53 0.17
CA ASP A 88 0.10 -11.07 1.32
C ASP A 88 1.27 -10.17 1.74
N GLY A 89 2.02 -9.65 0.77
CA GLY A 89 3.08 -8.67 1.02
C GLY A 89 2.55 -7.41 1.70
N ILE A 90 1.41 -6.89 1.23
CA ILE A 90 0.75 -5.72 1.83
C ILE A 90 0.26 -6.04 3.24
N ALA A 91 -0.39 -7.19 3.46
CA ALA A 91 -0.89 -7.61 4.77
C ALA A 91 0.24 -7.71 5.80
N ARG A 92 1.36 -8.35 5.46
CA ARG A 92 2.55 -8.43 6.31
C ARG A 92 3.13 -7.05 6.64
N ASN A 93 3.19 -6.17 5.65
CA ASN A 93 3.69 -4.81 5.86
C ASN A 93 2.76 -4.01 6.80
N PHE A 94 1.45 -4.14 6.61
CA PHE A 94 0.44 -3.51 7.47
C PHE A 94 0.36 -4.12 8.88
N ALA A 95 0.84 -5.34 9.09
CA ALA A 95 0.99 -5.92 10.42
C ALA A 95 2.12 -5.23 11.24
N GLY A 96 3.06 -4.55 10.57
CA GLY A 96 4.21 -3.88 11.18
C GLY A 96 4.01 -2.38 11.49
N ALA A 97 5.14 -1.66 11.55
CA ALA A 97 5.17 -0.21 11.81
C ALA A 97 4.43 0.60 10.74
N THR A 98 4.51 0.17 9.48
CA THR A 98 3.83 0.79 8.34
C THR A 98 2.33 0.88 8.56
N GLY A 99 1.69 -0.20 9.03
CA GLY A 99 0.26 -0.19 9.30
C GLY A 99 -0.13 0.83 10.35
N ARG A 100 0.66 0.99 11.42
CA ARG A 100 0.39 1.99 12.46
C ARG A 100 0.39 3.41 11.89
N VAL A 101 1.36 3.73 11.02
CA VAL A 101 1.44 5.06 10.39
C VAL A 101 0.31 5.28 9.39
N VAL A 102 0.00 4.28 8.57
CA VAL A 102 -1.17 4.33 7.68
C VAL A 102 -2.45 4.62 8.47
N ALA A 103 -2.67 3.90 9.57
CA ALA A 103 -3.84 4.10 10.41
C ALA A 103 -3.91 5.54 10.98
N SER A 104 -2.80 6.06 11.48
CA SER A 104 -2.74 7.44 11.99
C SER A 104 -3.02 8.49 10.92
N ILE A 105 -2.62 8.26 9.66
CA ILE A 105 -2.86 9.19 8.56
C ILE A 105 -4.29 9.13 8.06
N VAL A 106 -4.87 7.93 7.95
CA VAL A 106 -6.30 7.81 7.62
C VAL A 106 -7.14 8.54 8.66
N LEU A 107 -6.79 8.40 9.94
CA LEU A 107 -7.44 9.12 11.04
C LEU A 107 -7.23 10.64 10.95
N ALA A 108 -5.99 11.12 10.84
CA ALA A 108 -5.68 12.54 10.73
C ALA A 108 -6.38 13.18 9.53
N GLY A 109 -6.41 12.44 8.42
CA GLY A 109 -7.03 12.83 7.18
C GLY A 109 -8.55 13.03 7.27
N GLN A 110 -9.23 12.40 8.23
CA GLN A 110 -10.67 12.67 8.46
C GLN A 110 -10.93 14.13 8.84
N ASN A 111 -9.94 14.80 9.44
CA ASN A 111 -10.01 16.21 9.83
C ASN A 111 -9.25 17.14 8.87
N ASP A 112 -8.44 16.59 7.97
CA ASP A 112 -7.65 17.33 6.98
C ASP A 112 -7.74 16.66 5.59
N PRO A 113 -8.68 17.11 4.74
CA PRO A 113 -8.85 16.58 3.39
C PRO A 113 -7.61 16.71 2.49
N ALA A 114 -6.73 17.70 2.74
CA ALA A 114 -5.51 17.85 1.95
C ALA A 114 -4.52 16.71 2.23
N THR A 115 -4.42 16.27 3.50
CA THR A 115 -3.65 15.09 3.88
C THR A 115 -4.20 13.82 3.22
N LEU A 116 -5.53 13.60 3.21
CA LEU A 116 -6.12 12.45 2.51
C LEU A 116 -5.88 12.49 1.01
N LYS A 117 -5.96 13.67 0.39
CA LYS A 117 -5.73 13.81 -1.05
C LYS A 117 -4.31 13.39 -1.42
N VAL A 118 -3.30 13.91 -0.71
CA VAL A 118 -1.90 13.53 -0.93
C VAL A 118 -1.69 12.04 -0.69
N TYR A 119 -2.28 11.51 0.39
CA TYR A 119 -2.23 10.08 0.67
C TYR A 119 -2.85 9.25 -0.47
N HIS A 120 -4.02 9.63 -0.95
CA HIS A 120 -4.69 8.94 -2.04
C HIS A 120 -3.82 8.94 -3.30
N GLU A 121 -3.40 10.11 -3.75
CA GLU A 121 -2.64 10.30 -5.01
C GLU A 121 -1.27 9.63 -4.99
N LYS A 122 -0.56 9.70 -3.87
CA LYS A 122 0.85 9.23 -3.79
C LYS A 122 0.96 7.79 -3.30
N VAL A 123 -0.08 7.24 -2.67
CA VAL A 123 0.04 5.99 -1.91
C VAL A 123 -0.98 4.96 -2.34
N VAL A 124 -2.25 5.33 -2.29
CA VAL A 124 -3.37 4.43 -2.58
C VAL A 124 -3.42 4.14 -4.08
N GLU A 125 -3.42 5.20 -4.89
CA GLU A 125 -3.64 5.09 -6.33
C GLU A 125 -2.55 4.29 -7.06
N PRO A 126 -1.24 4.52 -6.83
CA PRO A 126 -0.20 3.72 -7.48
C PRO A 126 -0.30 2.23 -7.15
N ARG A 127 -0.78 1.88 -5.95
CA ARG A 127 -0.95 0.47 -5.55
C ARG A 127 -2.22 -0.14 -6.13
N ARG A 128 -3.33 0.62 -6.16
CA ARG A 128 -4.54 0.23 -6.87
C ARG A 128 -4.20 -0.06 -8.33
N GLN A 129 -3.48 0.84 -9.00
CA GLN A 129 -3.03 0.65 -10.39
C GLN A 129 -2.28 -0.68 -10.58
N ARG A 130 -1.36 -1.05 -9.68
CA ARG A 130 -0.64 -2.33 -9.79
C ARG A 130 -1.56 -3.55 -9.72
N LEU A 131 -2.59 -3.53 -8.86
CA LEU A 131 -3.58 -4.62 -8.83
C LEU A 131 -4.45 -4.61 -10.10
N ARG A 132 -4.80 -3.43 -10.62
CA ARG A 132 -5.53 -3.30 -11.88
C ARG A 132 -4.76 -3.92 -13.03
N ASP A 133 -3.45 -3.68 -13.11
CA ASP A 133 -2.59 -4.25 -14.14
C ASP A 133 -2.55 -5.80 -14.07
N ILE A 134 -2.47 -6.37 -12.86
CA ILE A 134 -2.51 -7.83 -12.65
C ILE A 134 -3.85 -8.41 -13.12
N LEU A 135 -4.96 -7.79 -12.72
CA LEU A 135 -6.31 -8.24 -13.05
C LEU A 135 -6.61 -8.14 -14.54
N GLU A 136 -6.25 -7.04 -15.19
CA GLU A 136 -6.43 -6.85 -16.64
C GLU A 136 -5.59 -7.83 -17.46
N ARG A 137 -4.35 -8.11 -17.02
CA ARG A 137 -3.54 -9.17 -17.61
C ARG A 137 -4.20 -10.54 -17.46
N GLY A 138 -4.74 -10.86 -16.28
CA GLY A 138 -5.46 -12.11 -16.06
C GLY A 138 -6.71 -12.25 -16.92
N LYS A 139 -7.46 -11.14 -17.14
CA LYS A 139 -8.59 -11.11 -18.08
C LYS A 139 -8.13 -11.43 -19.50
N LYS A 140 -7.02 -10.83 -19.95
CA LYS A 140 -6.45 -11.08 -21.28
C LYS A 140 -5.99 -12.54 -21.47
N ASN A 141 -5.51 -13.17 -20.40
CA ASN A 141 -5.02 -14.56 -20.41
C ASN A 141 -6.12 -15.59 -20.15
N GLY A 142 -7.37 -15.17 -19.92
CA GLY A 142 -8.49 -16.06 -19.62
C GLY A 142 -8.51 -16.61 -18.18
N GLU A 143 -7.70 -16.06 -17.27
CA GLU A 143 -7.73 -16.41 -15.84
C GLU A 143 -8.92 -15.78 -15.12
N PHE A 144 -9.43 -14.64 -15.62
CA PHE A 144 -10.62 -13.98 -15.11
C PHE A 144 -11.66 -13.81 -16.21
N ARG A 145 -12.94 -13.77 -15.82
CA ARG A 145 -14.06 -13.45 -16.72
C ARG A 145 -13.87 -12.06 -17.35
N THR A 146 -14.25 -11.90 -18.61
CA THR A 146 -14.03 -10.66 -19.37
C THR A 146 -14.85 -9.49 -18.87
N ASP A 147 -16.00 -9.77 -18.25
CA ASP A 147 -16.91 -8.83 -17.59
C ASP A 147 -16.61 -8.64 -16.09
N LEU A 148 -15.40 -8.99 -15.64
CA LEU A 148 -14.95 -8.69 -14.28
C LEU A 148 -14.84 -7.16 -14.11
N ASP A 149 -15.58 -6.63 -13.15
CA ASP A 149 -15.41 -5.26 -12.66
C ASP A 149 -14.15 -5.21 -11.78
N VAL A 150 -13.08 -4.72 -12.38
CA VAL A 150 -11.76 -4.62 -11.76
C VAL A 150 -11.76 -3.63 -10.61
N GLU A 151 -12.47 -2.50 -10.70
CA GLU A 151 -12.47 -1.49 -9.65
C GLU A 151 -13.17 -1.99 -8.39
N THR A 152 -14.32 -2.64 -8.57
CA THR A 152 -15.06 -3.24 -7.46
C THR A 152 -14.25 -4.34 -6.77
N LEU A 153 -13.54 -5.19 -7.52
CA LEU A 153 -12.70 -6.22 -6.92
C LEU A 153 -11.50 -5.62 -6.16
N VAL A 154 -10.82 -4.61 -6.73
CA VAL A 154 -9.73 -3.90 -6.05
C VAL A 154 -10.22 -3.23 -4.77
N GLU A 155 -11.39 -2.61 -4.80
CA GLU A 155 -12.01 -2.00 -3.63
C GLU A 155 -12.32 -3.04 -2.53
N ALA A 156 -12.90 -4.18 -2.89
CA ALA A 156 -13.19 -5.25 -1.94
C ALA A 156 -11.92 -5.79 -1.26
N LEU A 157 -10.85 -6.01 -2.04
CA LEU A 157 -9.58 -6.53 -1.55
C LEU A 157 -8.89 -5.54 -0.59
N TYR A 158 -8.82 -4.26 -0.95
CA TYR A 158 -8.27 -3.23 -0.06
C TYR A 158 -9.17 -2.96 1.14
N GLY A 159 -10.48 -3.00 0.95
CA GLY A 159 -11.47 -2.80 2.01
C GLY A 159 -11.25 -3.76 3.17
N ALA A 160 -11.01 -5.04 2.89
CA ALA A 160 -10.71 -6.03 3.92
C ALA A 160 -9.39 -5.76 4.66
N LEU A 161 -8.34 -5.33 3.94
CA LEU A 161 -7.07 -4.91 4.55
C LEU A 161 -7.28 -3.73 5.51
N TYR A 162 -8.00 -2.69 5.06
CA TYR A 162 -8.28 -1.52 5.90
C TYR A 162 -9.23 -1.84 7.07
N ALA A 163 -10.20 -2.73 6.89
CA ALA A 163 -11.08 -3.16 7.97
C ALA A 163 -10.28 -3.86 9.09
N ARG A 164 -9.36 -4.77 8.74
CA ARG A 164 -8.45 -5.40 9.72
C ARG A 164 -7.44 -4.42 10.30
N LEU A 165 -7.00 -3.42 9.52
CA LEU A 165 -6.05 -2.41 9.98
C LEU A 165 -6.67 -1.41 10.97
N LEU A 166 -7.83 -0.85 10.62
CA LEU A 166 -8.44 0.29 11.33
C LEU A 166 -9.44 -0.16 12.38
N ILE A 167 -10.29 -1.13 12.04
CA ILE A 167 -11.41 -1.58 12.88
C ILE A 167 -11.06 -2.86 13.67
N ARG A 168 -9.98 -3.56 13.27
CA ARG A 168 -9.49 -4.77 13.93
C ARG A 168 -10.50 -5.93 13.92
N PHE A 169 -11.22 -6.13 12.81
CA PHE A 169 -12.08 -7.32 12.62
C PHE A 169 -11.34 -8.65 12.88
N ALA A 170 -10.04 -8.69 12.55
CA ALA A 170 -9.09 -9.75 12.87
C ALA A 170 -7.65 -9.22 12.68
N THR A 171 -6.63 -10.02 13.00
CA THR A 171 -5.23 -9.63 12.80
C THR A 171 -4.79 -9.78 11.33
N LEU A 172 -3.82 -8.98 10.90
CA LEU A 172 -3.33 -8.99 9.51
C LEU A 172 -2.31 -10.11 9.22
N ASP A 173 -1.81 -10.76 10.27
CA ASP A 173 -0.84 -11.85 10.24
C ASP A 173 -1.48 -13.24 10.40
N GLU A 174 -2.82 -13.32 10.45
CA GLU A 174 -3.55 -14.59 10.57
C GLU A 174 -3.19 -15.57 9.42
N PRO A 175 -2.69 -16.77 9.69
CA PRO A 175 -2.28 -17.67 8.62
C PRO A 175 -3.40 -17.98 7.61
N GLY A 176 -3.11 -17.77 6.32
CA GLY A 176 -3.98 -18.08 5.19
C GLY A 176 -5.25 -17.22 5.08
N TRP A 177 -5.40 -16.15 5.87
CA TRP A 177 -6.62 -15.33 5.82
C TRP A 177 -6.81 -14.65 4.46
N MET A 178 -5.71 -14.16 3.88
CA MET A 178 -5.72 -13.51 2.58
C MET A 178 -6.10 -14.50 1.49
N ASP A 179 -5.56 -15.72 1.55
CA ASP A 179 -5.87 -16.78 0.60
C ASP A 179 -7.37 -17.12 0.62
N ARG A 180 -7.92 -17.33 1.82
CA ARG A 180 -9.36 -17.54 2.02
C ARG A 180 -10.19 -16.38 1.49
N HIS A 181 -9.77 -15.14 1.77
CA HIS A 181 -10.50 -13.95 1.35
C HIS A 181 -10.55 -13.79 -0.18
N ILE A 182 -9.41 -13.96 -0.85
CA ILE A 182 -9.32 -13.92 -2.32
C ILE A 182 -10.15 -15.06 -2.91
N THR A 183 -10.03 -16.28 -2.39
CA THR A 183 -10.81 -17.43 -2.88
C THR A 183 -12.31 -17.17 -2.77
N GLN A 184 -12.78 -16.64 -1.64
CA GLN A 184 -14.19 -16.32 -1.44
C GLN A 184 -14.70 -15.25 -2.41
N LEU A 185 -13.89 -14.23 -2.72
CA LEU A 185 -14.24 -13.18 -3.67
C LEU A 185 -14.24 -13.68 -5.12
N LEU A 186 -13.30 -14.56 -5.48
CA LEU A 186 -13.19 -15.09 -6.84
C LEU A 186 -14.22 -16.19 -7.14
N GLU A 187 -14.54 -17.04 -6.17
CA GLU A 187 -15.47 -18.15 -6.37
C GLU A 187 -16.93 -17.80 -6.07
N GLY A 188 -17.17 -16.69 -5.36
CA GLY A 188 -18.51 -16.27 -4.93
C GLY A 188 -19.06 -17.09 -3.76
N ALA A 189 -20.12 -16.57 -3.12
CA ALA A 189 -20.74 -17.18 -1.93
C ALA A 189 -22.01 -18.00 -2.25
N LEU A 190 -22.50 -17.95 -3.49
CA LEU A 190 -23.68 -18.69 -3.89
C LEU A 190 -23.32 -20.16 -4.17
N PRO A 191 -24.26 -21.11 -3.95
CA PRO A 191 -24.07 -22.48 -4.37
C PRO A 191 -23.72 -22.51 -5.86
N ARG A 192 -22.67 -23.25 -6.23
CA ARG A 192 -22.42 -23.51 -7.65
C ARG A 192 -23.63 -24.26 -8.19
N PRO A 193 -24.27 -23.79 -9.28
CA PRO A 193 -25.38 -24.53 -9.87
C PRO A 193 -24.88 -25.95 -10.16
N LEU A 194 -25.63 -26.94 -9.68
CA LEU A 194 -25.34 -28.34 -9.97
C LEU A 194 -25.26 -28.47 -11.49
N CYS A 195 -24.08 -28.85 -11.98
CA CYS A 195 -23.89 -29.11 -13.40
C CYS A 195 -24.87 -30.24 -13.79
N GLY A 196 -25.98 -29.91 -14.44
CA GLY A 196 -26.94 -30.91 -14.91
C GLY A 196 -28.43 -30.72 -14.61
N GLN A 197 -28.97 -29.50 -14.52
CA GLN A 197 -30.39 -29.31 -14.84
C GLN A 197 -30.54 -28.33 -16.00
N ALA A 198 -30.43 -28.88 -17.21
CA ALA A 198 -31.10 -28.32 -18.37
C ALA A 198 -32.61 -28.34 -18.04
N SER A 199 -33.20 -27.17 -17.83
CA SER A 199 -34.66 -27.07 -17.78
C SER A 199 -35.22 -27.33 -19.18
N LEU A 200 -36.02 -28.39 -19.25
CA LEU A 200 -37.01 -28.64 -20.30
C LEU A 200 -38.06 -27.53 -20.36
#